data_AF-A0A252BSK7-F1
#
_entry.id   AF-A0A252BSK7-F1
#
_cell.length_a   1.000
_cell.length_b   1.000
_cell.length_c   1.000
_cell.angle_alpha   90.00
_cell.angle_beta   90.00
_cell.angle_gamma   90.00
#
_symmetry.space_group_name_H-M   'P 1'
#
loop_
_entity.id
_entity.type
_entity.pdbx_description
1 polymer ?
#
loop_
_entity_poly.entity_id
_entity_poly.type
_entity_poly.pdbx_seq_one_letter_code
_entity_poly.pdbx_strand_id
1 'polypeptide(L)'
;MIDLPSATIHRILQALCREGALDQNPVTRRYKIGTSYIAMLEEIFKNSFRDRMRHIMQEIAVELKCSVYLSLSKGSQMLCIDRVATEKSVLVIPYDIGETRSLGIGAAGIALLAMESESFVETILHKNKEVYKKYNLNPDTVKNMVKNCALNGYSYNPGYFIMGISGLGVAFKDSETQRNVAINVALLNHEVSDLKKRTKIANVIMKYTKLASLK
;
A
#
# COMPACT_ATOMS: atom_id res chain seq x y z
N MET A 1 22.76 18.22 -18.22
CA MET A 1 22.67 17.09 -19.17
C MET A 1 23.26 15.89 -18.46
N ILE A 2 22.58 14.74 -18.41
CA ILE A 2 23.05 13.59 -17.64
C ILE A 2 24.25 12.97 -18.39
N ASP A 3 25.38 12.80 -17.73
CA ASP A 3 26.62 12.30 -18.33
C ASP A 3 26.60 10.76 -18.41
N LEU A 4 25.76 10.25 -19.32
CA LEU A 4 25.61 8.81 -19.58
C LEU A 4 25.59 8.53 -21.08
N PRO A 5 26.09 7.36 -21.53
CA PRO A 5 25.98 6.95 -22.92
C PRO A 5 24.52 6.89 -23.39
N SER A 6 24.27 7.31 -24.63
CA SER A 6 22.92 7.38 -25.24
C SER A 6 22.15 6.05 -25.16
N ALA A 7 22.84 4.92 -25.38
CA ALA A 7 22.25 3.59 -25.24
C ALA A 7 21.76 3.29 -23.81
N THR A 8 22.50 3.76 -22.80
CA THR A 8 22.13 3.62 -21.38
C THR A 8 20.93 4.49 -21.06
N ILE A 9 20.91 5.75 -21.52
CA ILE A 9 19.77 6.66 -21.36
C ILE A 9 18.51 6.05 -21.99
N HIS A 10 18.62 5.49 -23.19
CA HIS A 10 17.49 4.87 -23.88
C HIS A 10 16.92 3.67 -23.13
N ARG A 11 17.80 2.81 -22.58
CA ARG A 11 17.39 1.66 -21.75
C ARG A 11 16.68 2.11 -20.46
N ILE A 12 17.19 3.16 -19.81
CA ILE A 12 16.57 3.75 -18.61
C ILE A 12 15.19 4.31 -18.95
N LEU A 13 15.06 5.10 -20.01
CA LEU A 13 13.79 5.69 -20.42
C LEU A 13 12.76 4.62 -20.81
N GLN A 14 13.17 3.56 -21.52
CA GLN A 14 12.29 2.42 -21.80
C GLN A 14 11.88 1.64 -20.56
N ALA A 15 12.76 1.52 -19.55
CA ALA A 15 12.40 0.92 -18.27
C ALA A 15 11.36 1.79 -17.55
N LEU A 16 11.56 3.12 -17.51
CA LEU A 16 10.60 4.06 -16.94
C LEU A 16 9.25 4.05 -17.65
N CYS A 17 9.22 3.88 -18.97
CA CYS A 17 7.96 3.70 -19.70
C CYS A 17 7.27 2.36 -19.38
N ARG A 18 8.04 1.27 -19.27
CA ARG A 18 7.49 -0.05 -18.88
C ARG A 18 6.92 -0.04 -17.47
N GLU A 19 7.55 0.67 -16.55
CA GLU A 19 7.07 0.86 -15.17
C GLU A 19 5.99 1.95 -15.07
N GLY A 20 5.57 2.56 -16.19
CA GLY A 20 4.50 3.56 -16.25
C GLY A 20 4.84 4.91 -15.63
N ALA A 21 6.11 5.15 -15.27
CA ALA A 21 6.61 6.42 -14.73
C ALA A 21 6.71 7.51 -15.81
N LEU A 22 6.93 7.10 -17.05
CA LEU A 22 6.92 7.96 -18.23
C LEU A 22 5.98 7.39 -19.30
N ASP A 23 5.42 8.26 -20.13
CA ASP A 23 4.84 7.88 -21.41
C ASP A 23 5.69 8.49 -22.52
N GLN A 24 5.94 7.72 -23.59
CA GLN A 24 6.56 8.26 -24.80
C GLN A 24 5.48 8.63 -25.81
N ASN A 25 5.51 9.88 -26.29
CA ASN A 25 4.65 10.29 -27.40
C ASN A 25 5.07 9.54 -28.68
N PRO A 26 4.15 8.80 -29.34
CA PRO A 26 4.50 7.97 -30.49
C PRO A 26 4.91 8.77 -31.73
N VAL A 27 4.48 10.03 -31.84
CA VAL A 27 4.75 10.93 -32.96
C VAL A 27 6.01 11.76 -32.70
N THR A 28 6.08 12.44 -31.56
CA THR A 28 7.16 13.38 -31.25
C THR A 28 8.35 12.75 -30.54
N ARG A 29 8.23 11.47 -30.12
CA ARG A 29 9.21 10.72 -29.32
C ARG A 29 9.58 11.35 -27.97
N ARG A 30 8.96 12.47 -27.60
CA ARG A 30 9.15 13.15 -26.32
C ARG A 30 8.56 12.33 -25.18
N TYR A 31 9.23 12.35 -24.04
CA TYR A 31 8.78 11.69 -22.82
C TYR A 31 8.01 12.69 -21.96
N LYS A 32 6.89 12.24 -21.38
CA LYS A 32 6.11 12.96 -20.37
C LYS A 32 5.97 12.08 -19.13
N ILE A 33 5.64 12.66 -17.98
CA ILE A 33 5.25 11.88 -16.80
C ILE A 33 4.11 10.94 -17.24
N GLY A 34 4.23 9.68 -16.85
CA GLY A 34 3.27 8.66 -17.25
C GLY A 34 1.88 9.04 -16.77
N THR A 35 0.91 8.95 -17.68
CA THR A 35 -0.52 9.22 -17.41
C THR A 35 -1.06 8.39 -16.24
N SER A 36 -0.41 7.26 -15.93
CA SER A 36 -0.71 6.45 -14.77
C SER A 36 -0.43 7.14 -13.42
N TYR A 37 0.61 7.98 -13.33
CA TYR A 37 0.95 8.80 -12.17
C TYR A 37 0.14 10.10 -12.16
N ILE A 38 -0.06 10.73 -13.33
CA ILE A 38 -0.87 11.96 -13.43
C ILE A 38 -2.33 11.68 -13.03
N ALA A 39 -2.96 10.61 -13.52
CA ALA A 39 -4.34 10.27 -13.13
C ALA A 39 -4.45 9.94 -11.63
N MET A 40 -3.40 9.38 -11.04
CA MET A 40 -3.36 9.08 -9.61
C MET A 40 -3.20 10.36 -8.78
N LEU A 41 -2.35 11.29 -9.21
CA LEU A 41 -2.19 12.60 -8.58
C LEU A 41 -3.48 13.45 -8.76
N GLU A 42 -4.05 13.51 -9.96
CA GLU A 42 -5.31 14.24 -10.23
C GLU A 42 -6.50 13.71 -9.42
N GLU A 43 -6.53 12.41 -9.10
CA GLU A 43 -7.57 11.79 -8.26
C GLU A 43 -7.30 12.03 -6.75
N ILE A 44 -6.03 12.16 -6.34
CA ILE A 44 -5.61 12.55 -4.97
C ILE A 44 -5.88 14.04 -4.68
N PHE A 45 -5.83 14.91 -5.69
CA PHE A 45 -5.97 16.38 -5.55
C PHE A 45 -7.39 16.93 -5.79
N LYS A 46 -8.40 16.09 -6.10
CA LYS A 46 -9.82 16.48 -6.04
C LYS A 46 -10.27 16.44 -4.56
N ASN A 47 -10.14 17.57 -3.86
CA ASN A 47 -10.20 17.74 -2.39
C ASN A 47 -11.51 17.32 -1.65
N SER A 48 -11.89 16.04 -1.66
CA SER A 48 -12.90 15.47 -0.74
C SER A 48 -12.42 14.15 -0.14
N PHE A 49 -11.89 13.26 -0.98
CA PHE A 49 -11.48 11.92 -0.56
C PHE A 49 -10.31 11.94 0.41
N ARG A 50 -9.19 12.60 0.04
CA ARG A 50 -8.00 12.63 0.90
C ARG A 50 -8.29 13.29 2.25
N ASP A 51 -9.03 14.40 2.27
CA ASP A 51 -9.38 15.10 3.52
C ASP A 51 -10.31 14.25 4.40
N ARG A 52 -11.32 13.61 3.81
CA ARG A 52 -12.20 12.66 4.52
C ARG A 52 -11.39 11.51 5.11
N MET A 53 -10.54 10.89 4.31
CA MET A 53 -9.71 9.78 4.77
C MET A 53 -8.70 10.22 5.83
N ARG A 54 -8.13 11.43 5.69
CA ARG A 54 -7.21 11.99 6.66
C ARG A 54 -7.88 12.20 8.02
N HIS A 55 -9.13 12.67 8.05
CA HIS A 55 -9.91 12.76 9.30
C HIS A 55 -10.05 11.39 9.96
N ILE A 56 -10.46 10.37 9.19
CA ILE A 56 -10.57 8.99 9.69
C ILE A 56 -9.22 8.48 10.20
N MET A 57 -8.13 8.73 9.48
CA MET A 57 -6.79 8.34 9.90
C MET A 57 -6.35 9.04 11.18
N GLN A 58 -6.71 10.31 11.39
CA GLN A 58 -6.44 11.04 12.62
C GLN A 58 -7.17 10.44 13.81
N GLU A 59 -8.44 10.05 13.66
CA GLU A 59 -9.19 9.38 14.71
C GLU A 59 -8.55 8.04 15.11
N ILE A 60 -8.16 7.23 14.10
CA ILE A 60 -7.43 5.97 14.33
C ILE A 60 -6.09 6.24 15.03
N ALA A 61 -5.34 7.25 14.58
CA ALA A 61 -4.03 7.59 15.12
C ALA A 61 -4.12 8.04 16.59
N VAL A 62 -5.17 8.78 16.95
CA VAL A 62 -5.44 9.19 18.34
C VAL A 62 -5.83 8.00 19.21
N GLU A 63 -6.74 7.14 18.73
CA GLU A 63 -7.22 5.99 19.50
C GLU A 63 -6.11 4.95 19.72
N LEU A 64 -5.34 4.64 18.68
CA LEU A 64 -4.30 3.61 18.71
C LEU A 64 -2.91 4.14 19.08
N LYS A 65 -2.73 5.47 19.13
CA LYS A 65 -1.45 6.14 19.45
C LYS A 65 -0.30 5.70 18.56
N CYS A 66 -0.56 5.49 17.27
CA CYS A 66 0.42 4.98 16.32
C CYS A 66 0.36 5.71 14.98
N SER A 67 1.37 5.47 14.14
CA SER A 67 1.39 5.97 12.75
C SER A 67 0.36 5.22 11.89
N VAL A 68 -0.42 5.96 11.11
CA VAL A 68 -1.45 5.45 10.21
C VAL A 68 -1.09 5.83 8.78
N TYR A 69 -1.25 4.89 7.86
CA TYR A 69 -0.92 5.02 6.44
C TYR A 69 -2.14 4.69 5.61
N LEU A 70 -2.32 5.44 4.53
CA LEU A 70 -3.34 5.21 3.52
C LEU A 70 -2.67 4.84 2.21
N SER A 71 -3.09 3.72 1.64
CA SER A 71 -2.60 3.25 0.34
C SER A 71 -3.73 2.89 -0.59
N LEU A 72 -3.48 2.99 -1.89
CA LEU A 72 -4.36 2.49 -2.94
C LEU A 72 -3.64 1.42 -3.76
N SER A 73 -4.37 0.49 -4.36
CA SER A 73 -3.80 -0.44 -5.33
C SER A 73 -4.02 0.06 -6.77
N LYS A 74 -3.02 -0.21 -7.62
CA LYS A 74 -3.12 -0.06 -9.06
C LYS A 74 -2.33 -1.17 -9.74
N GLY A 75 -3.05 -2.09 -10.38
CA GLY A 75 -2.44 -3.28 -10.97
C GLY A 75 -1.65 -4.06 -9.93
N SER A 76 -0.37 -4.32 -10.19
CA SER A 76 0.50 -5.11 -9.30
C SER A 76 1.18 -4.32 -8.18
N GLN A 77 0.87 -3.03 -8.04
CA GLN A 77 1.53 -2.13 -7.08
C GLN A 77 0.50 -1.48 -6.14
N MET A 78 0.96 -1.10 -4.96
CA MET A 78 0.30 -0.16 -4.07
C MET A 78 1.08 1.15 -4.01
N LEU A 79 0.38 2.27 -3.83
CA LEU A 79 0.94 3.60 -3.59
C LEU A 79 0.53 4.10 -2.21
N CYS A 80 1.46 4.67 -1.44
CA CYS A 80 1.13 5.48 -0.26
C CYS A 80 0.63 6.87 -0.70
N ILE A 81 -0.60 7.21 -0.32
CA ILE A 81 -1.22 8.51 -0.67
C ILE A 81 -1.37 9.45 0.52
N ASP A 82 -1.34 8.92 1.74
CA ASP A 82 -1.30 9.77 2.91
C ASP A 82 -0.69 9.06 4.12
N ARG A 83 -0.20 9.87 5.05
CA ARG A 83 0.32 9.43 6.36
C ARG A 83 -0.12 10.40 7.45
N VAL A 84 -0.55 9.84 8.56
CA VAL A 84 -0.74 10.54 9.83
C VAL A 84 0.23 9.94 10.84
N ALA A 85 1.21 10.73 11.26
CA ALA A 85 2.11 10.38 12.35
C ALA A 85 1.66 11.11 13.62
N THR A 86 1.84 10.48 14.78
CA THR A 86 1.62 11.13 16.09
C THR A 86 2.96 11.42 16.74
N GLU A 87 3.08 12.50 17.52
CA GLU A 87 4.31 12.84 18.25
C GLU A 87 4.74 11.72 19.23
N LYS A 88 3.80 10.88 19.65
CA LYS A 88 4.02 9.72 20.52
C LYS A 88 4.29 8.43 19.75
N SER A 89 4.16 8.44 18.43
CA SER A 89 4.52 7.31 17.59
C SER A 89 6.03 7.21 17.52
N VAL A 90 6.59 6.22 18.22
CA VAL A 90 8.03 5.95 18.22
C VAL A 90 8.52 5.45 16.85
N LEU A 91 7.59 5.10 15.93
CA LEU A 91 7.91 4.32 14.74
C LEU A 91 7.27 4.89 13.46
N VAL A 92 8.14 5.29 12.54
CA VAL A 92 7.77 5.59 11.16
C VAL A 92 8.30 4.46 10.29
N ILE A 93 7.41 3.73 9.62
CA ILE A 93 7.79 2.87 8.50
C ILE A 93 8.43 3.78 7.44
N PRO A 94 9.60 3.45 6.85
CA PRO A 94 10.20 4.17 5.73
C PRO A 94 9.37 3.86 4.47
N TYR A 95 8.18 4.41 4.46
CA TYR A 95 7.16 4.33 3.43
C TYR A 95 6.55 5.72 3.37
N ASP A 96 7.10 6.55 2.49
CA ASP A 96 6.70 7.94 2.36
C ASP A 96 5.57 8.09 1.33
N ILE A 97 4.86 9.22 1.45
CA ILE A 97 3.80 9.59 0.51
C ILE A 97 4.41 9.68 -0.90
N GLY A 98 3.80 9.04 -1.88
CA GLY A 98 4.30 8.95 -3.24
C GLY A 98 5.16 7.71 -3.53
N GLU A 99 5.54 6.94 -2.50
CA GLU A 99 6.26 5.68 -2.72
C GLU A 99 5.34 4.53 -3.12
N THR A 100 5.82 3.69 -4.03
CA THR A 100 5.13 2.48 -4.46
C THR A 100 5.81 1.22 -3.93
N ARG A 101 5.01 0.17 -3.72
CA ARG A 101 5.49 -1.17 -3.39
C ARG A 101 4.68 -2.22 -4.13
N SER A 102 5.28 -3.36 -4.41
CA SER A 102 4.52 -4.47 -5.02
C SER A 102 3.43 -4.98 -4.08
N LEU A 103 2.29 -5.41 -4.61
CA LEU A 103 1.26 -6.09 -3.81
C LEU A 103 1.82 -7.35 -3.14
N GLY A 104 1.25 -7.73 -2.00
CA GLY A 104 1.76 -8.80 -1.14
C GLY A 104 2.92 -8.39 -0.21
N ILE A 105 3.39 -7.15 -0.31
CA ILE A 105 4.46 -6.59 0.51
C ILE A 105 3.85 -5.67 1.57
N GLY A 106 4.08 -5.98 2.85
CA GLY A 106 3.58 -5.19 3.97
C GLY A 106 2.10 -5.42 4.25
N ALA A 107 1.59 -4.83 5.33
CA ALA A 107 0.21 -5.03 5.75
C ALA A 107 -0.80 -4.52 4.70
N ALA A 108 -0.65 -3.27 4.23
CA ALA A 108 -1.51 -2.72 3.17
C ALA A 108 -1.48 -3.55 1.88
N GLY A 109 -0.29 -3.97 1.41
CA GLY A 109 -0.14 -4.72 0.17
C GLY A 109 -0.78 -6.11 0.25
N ILE A 110 -0.76 -6.74 1.42
CA ILE A 110 -1.46 -8.01 1.68
C ILE A 110 -2.97 -7.80 1.75
N ALA A 111 -3.42 -6.75 2.46
CA ALA A 111 -4.84 -6.45 2.59
C ALA A 111 -5.48 -6.13 1.24
N LEU A 112 -4.84 -5.29 0.42
CA LEU A 112 -5.30 -4.96 -0.93
C LEU A 112 -5.34 -6.20 -1.83
N LEU A 113 -4.31 -7.04 -1.77
CA LEU A 113 -4.26 -8.28 -2.56
C LEU A 113 -5.34 -9.27 -2.14
N ALA A 114 -5.77 -9.28 -0.87
CA ALA A 114 -6.84 -10.12 -0.37
C ALA A 114 -8.25 -9.71 -0.84
N MET A 115 -8.41 -8.53 -1.44
CA MET A 115 -9.66 -8.11 -2.08
C MET A 115 -9.80 -8.59 -3.53
N GLU A 116 -8.73 -9.10 -4.12
CA GLU A 116 -8.67 -9.48 -5.54
C GLU A 116 -9.10 -10.94 -5.75
N SER A 117 -9.37 -11.32 -7.01
CA SER A 117 -9.69 -12.71 -7.35
C SER A 117 -8.51 -13.64 -7.11
N GLU A 118 -8.79 -14.91 -6.81
CA GLU A 118 -7.73 -15.93 -6.60
C GLU A 118 -6.78 -16.02 -7.81
N SER A 119 -7.30 -15.92 -9.03
CA SER A 119 -6.49 -15.90 -10.26
C SER A 119 -5.54 -14.69 -10.34
N PHE A 120 -5.98 -13.51 -9.88
CA PHE A 120 -5.13 -12.33 -9.81
C PHE A 120 -4.08 -12.50 -8.73
N VAL A 121 -4.45 -13.04 -7.55
CA VAL A 121 -3.51 -13.35 -6.48
C VAL A 121 -2.39 -14.26 -6.97
N GLU A 122 -2.70 -15.38 -7.62
CA GLU A 122 -1.68 -16.29 -8.18
C GLU A 122 -0.77 -15.59 -9.20
N THR A 123 -1.34 -14.76 -10.07
CA THR A 123 -0.59 -13.97 -11.05
C THR A 123 0.41 -13.04 -10.37
N ILE A 124 -0.02 -12.34 -9.32
CA ILE A 124 0.82 -11.42 -8.54
C ILE A 124 1.91 -12.17 -7.77
N LEU A 125 1.56 -13.30 -7.15
CA LEU A 125 2.50 -14.14 -6.42
C LEU A 125 3.63 -14.65 -7.32
N HIS A 126 3.28 -15.09 -8.53
CA HIS A 126 4.27 -15.50 -9.53
C HIS A 126 5.13 -14.32 -10.01
N LYS A 127 4.50 -13.20 -10.37
CA LYS A 127 5.19 -12.00 -10.89
C LYS A 127 6.18 -11.42 -9.88
N ASN A 128 5.82 -11.38 -8.60
CA ASN A 128 6.60 -10.70 -7.55
C ASN A 128 7.58 -11.61 -6.81
N LYS A 129 7.74 -12.88 -7.19
CA LYS A 129 8.57 -13.88 -6.49
C LYS A 129 9.98 -13.37 -6.15
N GLU A 130 10.66 -12.74 -7.11
CA GLU A 130 12.02 -12.22 -6.87
C GLU A 130 12.04 -10.95 -6.01
N VAL A 131 10.98 -10.16 -6.02
CA VAL A 131 10.84 -8.98 -5.15
C VAL A 131 10.63 -9.43 -3.69
N TYR A 132 9.79 -10.45 -3.46
CA TYR A 132 9.53 -10.98 -2.12
C TYR A 132 10.79 -11.49 -1.41
N LYS A 133 11.70 -12.12 -2.15
CA LYS A 133 12.98 -12.60 -1.59
C LYS A 133 13.79 -11.47 -0.93
N LYS A 134 13.73 -10.24 -1.46
CA LYS A 134 14.42 -9.06 -0.89
C LYS A 134 13.89 -8.69 0.50
N TYR A 135 12.69 -9.15 0.85
CA TYR A 135 12.02 -8.93 2.13
C TYR A 135 11.94 -10.20 2.97
N ASN A 136 12.76 -11.22 2.66
CA ASN A 136 12.72 -12.54 3.30
C ASN A 136 11.32 -13.20 3.24
N LEU A 137 10.57 -12.92 2.18
CA LEU A 137 9.27 -13.51 1.91
C LEU A 137 9.37 -14.48 0.72
N ASN A 138 8.51 -15.50 0.74
CA ASN A 138 8.27 -16.38 -0.40
C ASN A 138 6.77 -16.32 -0.79
N PRO A 139 6.42 -16.69 -2.04
CA PRO A 139 5.04 -16.65 -2.51
C PRO A 139 4.04 -17.40 -1.61
N ASP A 140 4.41 -18.57 -1.08
CA ASP A 140 3.51 -19.37 -0.23
C ASP A 140 3.21 -18.68 1.11
N THR A 141 4.19 -17.98 1.67
CA THR A 141 4.03 -17.19 2.89
C THR A 141 3.07 -16.04 2.65
N VAL A 142 3.26 -15.30 1.54
CA VAL A 142 2.35 -14.22 1.15
C VAL A 142 0.95 -14.77 0.88
N LYS A 143 0.83 -15.89 0.18
CA LYS A 143 -0.44 -16.58 -0.10
C LYS A 143 -1.19 -16.92 1.20
N ASN A 144 -0.50 -17.45 2.19
CA ASN A 144 -1.10 -17.76 3.50
C ASN A 144 -1.54 -16.50 4.24
N MET A 145 -0.74 -15.42 4.19
CA MET A 145 -1.12 -14.14 4.79
C MET A 145 -2.35 -13.53 4.10
N VAL A 146 -2.45 -13.63 2.77
CA VAL A 146 -3.61 -13.21 1.98
C VAL A 146 -4.85 -14.02 2.34
N LYS A 147 -4.75 -15.35 2.41
CA LYS A 147 -5.86 -16.23 2.83
C LYS A 147 -6.35 -15.89 4.25
N ASN A 148 -5.42 -15.72 5.19
CA ASN A 148 -5.77 -15.31 6.55
C ASN A 148 -6.42 -13.93 6.60
N CYS A 149 -5.98 -12.99 5.75
CA CYS A 149 -6.58 -11.67 5.64
C CYS A 149 -8.03 -11.75 5.12
N ALA A 150 -8.27 -12.55 4.09
CA ALA A 150 -9.61 -12.75 3.55
C ALA A 150 -10.57 -13.39 4.58
N LEU A 151 -10.07 -14.30 5.42
CA LEU A 151 -10.85 -14.94 6.48
C LEU A 151 -11.14 -14.00 7.67
N ASN A 152 -10.15 -13.21 8.10
CA ASN A 152 -10.24 -12.43 9.33
C ASN A 152 -10.69 -10.97 9.12
N GLY A 153 -10.69 -10.50 7.87
CA GLY A 153 -10.99 -9.10 7.53
C GLY A 153 -9.82 -8.12 7.75
N TYR A 154 -8.64 -8.62 8.17
CA TYR A 154 -7.44 -7.81 8.34
C TYR A 154 -6.16 -8.60 8.06
N SER A 155 -5.16 -7.90 7.54
CA SER A 155 -3.81 -8.40 7.32
C SER A 155 -2.94 -8.21 8.56
N TYR A 156 -2.01 -9.14 8.77
CA TYR A 156 -0.98 -9.03 9.80
C TYR A 156 0.38 -9.33 9.20
N ASN A 157 1.32 -8.41 9.38
CA ASN A 157 2.71 -8.53 8.98
C ASN A 157 3.61 -8.50 10.23
N PRO A 158 4.27 -9.61 10.61
CA PRO A 158 5.00 -9.74 11.88
C PRO A 158 6.38 -9.06 11.91
N GLY A 159 6.67 -8.17 10.96
CA GLY A 159 7.93 -7.42 10.92
C GLY A 159 8.99 -7.98 9.98
N TYR A 160 8.56 -8.52 8.83
CA TYR A 160 9.48 -8.87 7.74
C TYR A 160 10.25 -7.67 7.14
N PHE A 161 9.85 -6.44 7.48
CA PHE A 161 10.39 -5.19 6.92
C PHE A 161 11.34 -4.50 7.87
N ILE A 162 10.93 -4.38 9.12
CA ILE A 162 11.68 -3.71 10.16
C ILE A 162 11.55 -4.58 11.39
N MET A 163 12.69 -5.10 11.83
CA MET A 163 12.73 -5.95 13.01
C MET A 163 12.15 -5.20 14.21
N GLY A 164 11.24 -5.84 14.94
CA GLY A 164 10.57 -5.24 16.10
C GLY A 164 9.29 -4.45 15.78
N ILE A 165 8.97 -4.23 14.50
CA ILE A 165 7.77 -3.48 14.08
C ILE A 165 6.84 -4.40 13.29
N SER A 166 5.61 -4.51 13.75
CA SER A 166 4.55 -5.22 13.07
C SER A 166 3.58 -4.25 12.40
N GLY A 167 2.94 -4.73 11.33
CA GLY A 167 1.91 -4.01 10.61
C GLY A 167 0.57 -4.73 10.70
N LEU A 168 -0.50 -3.97 10.91
CA LEU A 168 -1.89 -4.42 10.74
C LEU A 168 -2.55 -3.56 9.68
N GLY A 169 -3.34 -4.16 8.78
CA GLY A 169 -3.95 -3.41 7.69
C GLY A 169 -5.32 -3.95 7.30
N VAL A 170 -6.23 -3.06 6.99
CA VAL A 170 -7.59 -3.35 6.53
C VAL A 170 -7.76 -2.71 5.17
N ALA A 171 -8.24 -3.48 4.20
CA ALA A 171 -8.59 -2.99 2.88
C ALA A 171 -10.10 -2.97 2.70
N PHE A 172 -10.58 -2.01 1.94
CA PHE A 172 -11.99 -1.80 1.65
C PHE A 172 -12.15 -1.07 0.32
N LYS A 173 -13.35 -1.16 -0.26
CA LYS A 173 -13.71 -0.37 -1.43
C LYS A 173 -14.31 0.95 -0.96
N ASP A 174 -13.75 2.06 -1.40
CA ASP A 174 -14.31 3.38 -1.12
C ASP A 174 -15.57 3.60 -1.98
N SER A 175 -16.61 4.13 -1.35
CA SER A 175 -17.94 4.31 -1.96
C SER A 175 -17.95 5.37 -3.06
N GLU A 176 -17.18 6.44 -2.92
CA GLU A 176 -17.17 7.58 -3.85
C GLU A 176 -16.27 7.33 -5.05
N THR A 177 -15.04 6.88 -4.80
CA THR A 177 -14.02 6.64 -5.83
C THR A 177 -14.13 5.26 -6.48
N GLN A 178 -14.86 4.32 -5.85
CA GLN A 178 -14.94 2.91 -6.24
C GLN A 178 -13.57 2.21 -6.28
N ARG A 179 -12.55 2.77 -5.63
CA ARG A 179 -11.20 2.22 -5.57
C ARG A 179 -11.02 1.30 -4.37
N ASN A 180 -10.18 0.28 -4.54
CA ASN A 180 -9.65 -0.51 -3.43
C ASN A 180 -8.57 0.31 -2.71
N VAL A 181 -8.79 0.54 -1.43
CA VAL A 181 -7.91 1.32 -0.56
C VAL A 181 -7.63 0.53 0.70
N ALA A 182 -6.51 0.80 1.35
CA ALA A 182 -6.14 0.18 2.61
C ALA A 182 -5.65 1.21 3.61
N ILE A 183 -6.10 1.06 4.85
CA ILE A 183 -5.52 1.71 6.01
C ILE A 183 -4.66 0.68 6.73
N ASN A 184 -3.42 1.06 7.04
CA ASN A 184 -2.56 0.24 7.88
C ASN A 184 -1.88 1.05 8.98
N VAL A 185 -1.50 0.36 10.04
CA VAL A 185 -0.81 0.91 11.21
C VAL A 185 0.51 0.20 11.44
N ALA A 186 1.44 0.90 12.09
CA ALA A 186 2.74 0.38 12.52
C ALA A 186 2.80 0.35 14.05
N LEU A 187 3.12 -0.80 14.63
CA LEU A 187 3.09 -1.04 16.07
C LEU A 187 4.31 -1.86 16.50
N LEU A 188 4.74 -1.75 17.76
CA LEU A 188 5.80 -2.60 18.30
C LEU A 188 5.29 -4.04 18.41
N ASN A 189 6.15 -5.03 18.13
CA ASN A 189 5.77 -6.45 18.13
C ASN A 189 5.09 -6.90 19.45
N HIS A 190 5.48 -6.35 20.60
CA HIS A 190 4.89 -6.71 21.89
C HIS A 190 3.45 -6.15 22.08
N GLU A 191 3.08 -5.10 21.35
CA GLU A 191 1.74 -4.50 21.36
C GLU A 191 0.73 -5.36 20.58
N VAL A 192 1.23 -6.22 19.68
CA VAL A 192 0.43 -7.09 18.82
C VAL A 192 0.81 -8.57 18.94
N SER A 193 1.50 -8.95 20.02
CA SER A 193 2.05 -10.30 20.19
C SER A 193 0.96 -11.38 20.25
N ASP A 194 -0.15 -11.11 20.91
CA ASP A 194 -1.29 -12.05 21.00
C ASP A 194 -2.42 -11.71 20.02
N LEU A 195 -3.24 -12.73 19.73
CA LEU A 195 -4.35 -12.61 18.78
C LEU A 195 -5.45 -11.66 19.29
N LYS A 196 -5.70 -11.60 20.60
CA LYS A 196 -6.77 -10.74 21.15
C LYS A 196 -6.44 -9.27 20.94
N LYS A 197 -5.18 -8.86 21.18
CA LYS A 197 -4.71 -7.50 20.89
C LYS A 197 -4.79 -7.17 19.41
N ARG A 198 -4.32 -8.07 18.54
CA ARG A 198 -4.39 -7.91 17.07
C ARG A 198 -5.83 -7.69 16.61
N THR A 199 -6.75 -8.55 17.04
CA THR A 199 -8.16 -8.43 16.69
C THR A 199 -8.79 -7.15 17.24
N LYS A 200 -8.45 -6.73 18.47
CA LYS A 200 -8.94 -5.47 19.03
C LYS A 200 -8.51 -4.28 18.17
N ILE A 201 -7.24 -4.21 17.78
CA ILE A 201 -6.70 -3.12 16.95
C ILE A 201 -7.31 -3.16 15.55
N ALA A 202 -7.40 -4.34 14.95
CA ALA A 202 -8.05 -4.51 13.65
C ALA A 202 -9.52 -4.06 13.68
N ASN A 203 -10.24 -4.36 14.75
CA ASN A 203 -11.64 -3.93 14.93
C ASN A 203 -11.77 -2.41 15.00
N VAL A 204 -10.81 -1.70 15.60
CA VAL A 204 -10.78 -0.23 15.57
C VAL A 204 -10.66 0.26 14.13
N ILE A 205 -9.69 -0.26 13.37
CA ILE A 205 -9.51 0.13 11.96
C ILE A 205 -10.78 -0.19 11.16
N MET A 206 -11.32 -1.40 11.29
CA MET A 206 -12.53 -1.83 10.57
C MET A 206 -13.77 -0.99 10.93
N LYS A 207 -13.93 -0.57 12.18
CA LYS A 207 -15.02 0.31 12.62
C LYS A 207 -14.98 1.63 11.83
N TYR A 208 -13.79 2.23 11.72
CA TYR A 208 -13.57 3.48 11.03
C TYR A 208 -13.66 3.36 9.50
N THR A 209 -13.16 2.26 8.91
CA THR A 209 -13.25 2.05 7.46
C THR A 209 -14.67 1.76 6.98
N LYS A 210 -15.51 1.11 7.81
CA LYS A 210 -16.95 0.93 7.50
C LYS A 210 -17.66 2.26 7.27
N LEU A 211 -17.28 3.32 8.00
CA LEU A 211 -17.85 4.67 7.81
C LEU A 211 -17.49 5.25 6.43
N ALA A 212 -16.34 4.89 5.87
CA ALA A 212 -15.93 5.30 4.53
C ALA A 212 -16.60 4.47 3.41
N SER A 213 -16.90 3.20 3.69
CA SER A 213 -17.58 2.30 2.73
C SER A 213 -19.10 2.45 2.68
N LEU A 214 -19.73 3.03 3.71
CA LEU A 214 -21.19 3.22 3.79
C LEU A 214 -21.58 4.62 3.30
N LYS A 215 -21.78 4.79 1.98
CA LYS A 215 -22.56 5.89 1.38
C LYS A 215 -23.11 5.47 0.02
#